data_AF-A0A7W5ZTN5-F1
#
_entry.id   AF-A0A7W5ZTN5-F1
#
_cell.length_a   1.000
_cell.length_b   1.000
_cell.length_c   1.000
_cell.angle_alpha   90.00
_cell.angle_beta   90.00
_cell.angle_gamma   90.00
#
_symmetry.space_group_name_H-M   'P 1'
#
loop_
_entity.id
_entity.type
_entity.pdbx_description
1 polymer ?
#
loop_
_entity_poly.entity_id
_entity_poly.type
_entity_poly.pdbx_seq_one_letter_code
_entity_poly.pdbx_strand_id
1 'polypeptide(L)'
;MAILITFLLGVGNFTLHRAVRESGHPLLDRMPWFVNARGGRLTLGIEFLLLLAALLFAAENNVGGPIAYVIYSVLNSFSAWLILTNKV
;
A
#
# COMPACT_ATOMS: atom_id res chain seq x y z
N MET A 1 16.20 -7.00 11.55
CA MET A 1 14.90 -7.69 11.38
C MET A 1 13.79 -6.74 10.95
N ALA A 2 13.61 -5.58 11.60
CA ALA A 2 12.58 -4.61 11.22
C ALA A 2 12.64 -4.21 9.72
N ILE A 3 13.83 -3.88 9.20
CA ILE A 3 14.03 -3.56 7.77
C ILE A 3 13.50 -4.66 6.85
N LEU A 4 13.87 -5.92 7.10
CA LEU A 4 13.44 -7.07 6.28
C LEU A 4 11.90 -7.22 6.30
N ILE A 5 11.30 -7.16 7.48
CA ILE A 5 9.84 -7.30 7.66
C ILE A 5 9.11 -6.17 6.95
N THR A 6 9.52 -4.92 7.18
CA THR A 6 8.94 -3.73 6.53
C THR A 6 9.07 -3.81 5.01
N PHE A 7 10.22 -4.27 4.50
CA PHE A 7 10.44 -4.45 3.07
C PHE A 7 9.49 -5.50 2.47
N LEU A 8 9.36 -6.67 3.11
CA LEU A 8 8.45 -7.73 2.66
C LEU A 8 6.99 -7.28 2.70
N LEU A 9 6.58 -6.54 3.73
CA LEU A 9 5.26 -5.92 3.78
C LEU A 9 5.05 -4.95 2.62
N GLY A 10 6.08 -4.19 2.27
CA GLY A 10 6.05 -3.31 1.12
C GLY A 10 5.81 -4.07 -0.17
N VAL A 11 6.57 -5.14 -0.43
CA VAL A 11 6.34 -6.02 -1.59
C VAL A 11 4.90 -6.50 -1.62
N GLY A 12 4.38 -6.99 -0.49
CA GLY A 12 2.97 -7.39 -0.36
C GLY A 12 2.00 -6.27 -0.73
N ASN A 13 2.18 -5.08 -0.17
CA ASN A 13 1.27 -3.97 -0.40
C ASN A 13 1.29 -3.49 -1.86
N PHE A 14 2.47 -3.45 -2.49
CA PHE A 14 2.59 -3.18 -3.93
C PHE A 14 1.86 -4.21 -4.79
N THR A 15 1.96 -5.49 -4.45
CA THR A 15 1.23 -6.55 -5.17
C THR A 15 -0.28 -6.44 -4.98
N LEU A 16 -0.76 -6.09 -3.80
CA LEU A 16 -2.18 -5.85 -3.52
C LEU A 16 -2.72 -4.65 -4.30
N HIS A 17 -2.00 -3.52 -4.30
CA HIS A 17 -2.39 -2.36 -5.10
C HIS A 17 -2.44 -2.68 -6.59
N ARG A 18 -1.54 -3.53 -7.08
CA ARG A 18 -1.58 -4.02 -8.45
C ARG A 18 -2.79 -4.92 -8.69
N ALA A 19 -3.07 -5.86 -7.80
CA ALA A 19 -4.19 -6.79 -7.90
C ALA A 19 -5.54 -6.05 -7.91
N VAL A 20 -5.72 -5.08 -7.01
CA VAL A 20 -6.92 -4.22 -6.98
C VAL A 20 -7.04 -3.44 -8.28
N ARG A 21 -5.96 -2.88 -8.81
CA ARG A 21 -6.03 -2.14 -10.09
C ARG A 21 -6.40 -3.05 -11.26
N GLU A 22 -5.81 -4.24 -11.32
CA GLU A 22 -6.07 -5.21 -12.39
C GLU A 22 -7.46 -5.87 -12.26
N SER A 23 -8.12 -5.79 -11.10
CA SER A 23 -9.45 -6.39 -10.90
C SER A 23 -10.57 -5.67 -11.66
N GLY A 24 -10.35 -4.43 -12.11
CA GLY A 24 -11.36 -3.68 -12.89
C GLY A 24 -12.63 -3.37 -12.10
N HIS A 25 -12.56 -3.33 -10.77
CA HIS A 25 -13.73 -3.16 -9.92
C HIS A 25 -14.44 -1.81 -10.17
N PRO A 26 -15.79 -1.75 -10.29
CA PRO A 26 -16.53 -0.53 -10.61
C PRO A 26 -16.30 0.65 -9.65
N LEU A 27 -15.88 0.37 -8.41
CA LEU A 27 -15.50 1.39 -7.45
C LEU A 27 -14.27 2.21 -7.89
N LEU A 28 -13.36 1.62 -8.66
CA LEU A 28 -12.17 2.29 -9.18
C LEU A 28 -12.55 3.35 -10.22
N ASP A 29 -13.60 3.10 -11.00
CA ASP A 29 -14.14 4.07 -11.98
C ASP A 29 -14.84 5.25 -11.30
N ARG A 30 -15.26 5.09 -10.04
CA ARG A 30 -15.87 6.17 -9.23
C ARG A 30 -14.86 6.91 -8.36
N MET A 31 -13.59 6.49 -8.33
CA MET A 31 -12.58 7.16 -7.52
C MET A 31 -12.18 8.53 -8.09
N PRO A 32 -11.84 9.50 -7.22
CA PRO A 32 -11.48 10.84 -7.63
C PRO A 32 -10.35 10.81 -8.67
N TRP A 33 -10.37 11.77 -9.58
CA TRP A 33 -9.40 11.88 -10.67
C TRP A 33 -7.95 11.80 -10.18
N PHE A 34 -7.60 12.24 -8.98
CA PHE A 34 -6.23 12.13 -8.43
C PHE A 34 -5.74 10.68 -8.26
N VAL A 35 -6.64 9.74 -7.99
CA VAL A 35 -6.35 8.31 -7.90
C VAL A 35 -6.21 7.70 -9.31
N ASN A 36 -6.96 8.23 -10.28
CA ASN A 36 -6.97 7.78 -11.68
C ASN A 36 -6.07 8.59 -12.64
N ALA A 37 -5.47 9.71 -12.19
CA ALA A 37 -4.88 10.75 -13.04
C ALA A 37 -3.71 10.26 -13.90
N ARG A 38 -3.12 9.11 -13.55
CA ARG A 38 -2.10 8.40 -14.32
C ARG A 38 -2.23 6.87 -14.19
N GLY A 39 -3.47 6.36 -14.18
CA GLY A 39 -3.74 4.92 -14.09
C GLY A 39 -3.24 4.26 -12.80
N GLY A 40 -3.38 4.95 -11.65
CA GLY A 40 -2.97 4.43 -10.34
C GLY A 40 -1.46 4.44 -10.06
N ARG A 41 -0.62 5.00 -10.96
CA ARG A 41 0.84 5.11 -10.74
C ARG A 41 1.22 6.08 -9.61
N LEU A 42 0.41 7.12 -9.38
CA LEU A 42 0.64 8.05 -8.26
C LEU A 42 0.51 7.36 -6.91
N THR A 43 -0.47 6.47 -6.76
CA THR A 43 -0.66 5.67 -5.54
C THR A 43 0.54 4.78 -5.26
N LEU A 44 1.13 4.16 -6.30
CA LEU A 44 2.37 3.39 -6.14
C LEU A 44 3.57 4.28 -5.75
N GLY A 45 3.62 5.51 -6.25
CA GLY A 45 4.65 6.48 -5.86
C GLY A 45 4.54 6.87 -4.38
N ILE A 46 3.32 7.13 -3.90
CA ILE A 46 3.05 7.41 -2.49
C ILE A 46 3.41 6.21 -1.63
N GLU A 47 3.02 5.01 -2.07
CA GLU A 47 3.35 3.76 -1.39
C GLU A 47 4.87 3.58 -1.24
N PHE A 48 5.62 3.89 -2.30
CA PHE A 48 7.08 3.84 -2.26
C PHE A 48 7.67 4.84 -1.28
N LEU A 49 7.15 6.07 -1.23
CA LEU A 49 7.62 7.07 -0.28
C LEU A 49 7.34 6.68 1.17
N LEU A 50 6.17 6.08 1.45
CA LEU A 50 5.84 5.56 2.78
C LEU A 50 6.75 4.41 3.19
N LEU A 51 6.98 3.45 2.29
CA LEU A 51 7.90 2.34 2.52
C LEU A 51 9.33 2.85 2.76
N LEU A 52 9.80 3.77 1.91
CA LEU A 52 11.13 4.36 2.01
C LEU A 52 11.30 5.06 3.36
N ALA A 53 10.33 5.88 3.76
CA ALA A 53 10.34 6.53 5.07
C ALA A 53 10.42 5.49 6.20
N ALA A 54 9.57 4.46 6.18
CA ALA A 54 9.57 3.42 7.20
C ALA A 54 10.91 2.66 7.29
N LEU A 55 11.56 2.41 6.15
CA LEU A 55 12.89 1.81 6.09
C LEU A 55 14.00 2.74 6.61
N LEU A 56 13.93 4.04 6.33
CA LEU A 56 14.86 5.03 6.89
C LEU A 56 14.75 5.10 8.41
N PHE A 57 13.53 5.15 8.95
CA PHE A 57 13.31 5.07 10.40
C PHE A 57 13.86 3.76 10.99
N ALA A 58 13.66 2.62 10.31
CA ALA A 58 14.20 1.33 10.73
C ALA A 58 15.73 1.30 10.76
N ALA A 59 16.39 1.98 9.81
CA ALA A 59 17.85 2.08 9.74
C ALA A 59 18.43 2.87 10.92
N GLU A 60 17.70 3.89 11.39
CA GLU A 60 18.05 4.66 12.59
C GLU A 60 17.68 3.95 13.91
N ASN A 61 17.35 2.65 13.88
CA ASN A 61 16.82 1.87 15.01
C ASN A 61 15.53 2.44 15.64
N ASN A 62 14.81 3.30 14.92
CA ASN A 62 13.53 3.84 15.34
C ASN A 62 12.40 2.91 14.89
N VAL A 63 11.74 2.28 15.86
CA VAL A 63 10.66 1.31 15.63
C VAL A 63 9.32 1.96 15.23
N GLY A 64 9.16 3.26 15.42
CA GLY A 64 7.91 3.98 15.13
C GLY A 64 7.53 3.92 13.64
N GLY A 65 8.49 4.10 12.74
CA GLY A 65 8.27 4.01 11.30
C GLY A 65 7.80 2.62 10.85
N PRO A 66 8.53 1.54 11.18
CA PRO A 66 8.11 0.17 10.92
C PRO A 66 6.73 -0.18 11.48
N ILE A 67 6.42 0.21 12.72
CA ILE A 67 5.12 -0.09 13.34
C ILE A 67 3.99 0.63 12.60
N ALA A 68 4.18 1.92 12.28
CA ALA A 68 3.21 2.68 11.51
C ALA A 68 2.95 2.03 10.13
N TYR A 69 4.02 1.55 9.48
CA TYR A 69 3.92 0.89 8.19
C TYR A 69 3.23 -0.48 8.26
N VAL A 70 3.43 -1.24 9.33
CA VAL A 70 2.71 -2.51 9.58
C VAL A 70 1.21 -2.25 9.69
N ILE A 71 0.81 -1.29 10.53
CA ILE A 71 -0.61 -0.94 10.72
C ILE A 71 -1.23 -0.51 9.39
N TYR A 72 -0.54 0.39 8.68
CA TYR A 72 -0.94 0.85 7.37
C TYR A 72 -1.12 -0.30 6.36
N SER A 73 -0.17 -1.23 6.31
CA SER A 73 -0.21 -2.39 5.41
C SER A 73 -1.38 -3.33 5.72
N VAL A 74 -1.72 -3.53 7.00
CA VAL A 74 -2.87 -4.34 7.41
C VAL A 74 -4.18 -3.70 6.94
N LEU A 75 -4.32 -2.38 7.14
CA LEU A 75 -5.51 -1.66 6.68
C LEU A 75 -5.65 -1.72 5.16
N ASN A 76 -4.57 -1.48 4.42
CA ASN A 76 -4.59 -1.60 2.96
C ASN A 76 -4.94 -3.01 2.49
N SER A 77 -4.39 -4.04 3.14
CA SER A 77 -4.70 -5.44 2.83
C SER A 77 -6.18 -5.75 3.07
N PHE A 78 -6.75 -5.23 4.16
CA PHE A 78 -8.17 -5.39 4.46
C PHE A 78 -9.06 -4.67 3.45
N SER A 79 -8.74 -3.43 3.08
CA SER A 79 -9.45 -2.69 2.04
C SER A 79 -9.36 -3.38 0.67
N ALA A 80 -8.18 -3.85 0.29
CA ALA A 80 -7.97 -4.60 -0.94
C ALA A 80 -8.79 -5.89 -0.94
N TRP A 81 -8.84 -6.63 0.17
CA TRP A 81 -9.66 -7.84 0.30
C TRP A 81 -11.15 -7.57 0.12
N LEU A 82 -11.68 -6.49 0.72
CA LEU A 82 -13.08 -6.10 0.55
C LEU A 82 -13.41 -5.85 -0.93
N ILE A 83 -12.55 -5.11 -1.62
CA ILE A 83 -12.72 -4.78 -3.05
C ILE A 83 -12.61 -6.04 -3.92
N LEU A 84 -11.57 -6.85 -3.72
CA LEU A 84 -11.32 -8.06 -4.52
C LEU A 84 -12.41 -9.13 -4.33
N THR A 85 -13.07 -9.14 -3.18
CA THR A 85 -14.16 -10.08 -2.88
C THR A 85 -15.54 -9.51 -3.23
N ASN A 86 -15.63 -8.34 -3.89
CA ASN A 86 -16.89 -7.63 -4.19
C ASN A 86 -17.79 -7.44 -2.95
N LYS A 87 -17.18 -7.25 -1.77
CA LYS A 87 -17.92 -6.96 -0.53
C LYS A 87 -18.26 -5.47 -0.39
N VAL A 88 -17.69 -4.65 -1.26
CA VAL A 88 -17.91 -3.20 -1.43
C VAL A 88 -17.95 -2.88 -2.91
#